data_AF-A0A2L2WRD5-F1
#
_entry.id   AF-A0A2L2WRD5-F1
#
_cell.length_a   1.000
_cell.length_b   1.000
_cell.length_c   1.000
_cell.angle_alpha   90.00
_cell.angle_beta   90.00
_cell.angle_gamma   90.00
#
_symmetry.space_group_name_H-M   'P 1'
#
loop_
_entity.id
_entity.type
_entity.pdbx_description
1 polymer ?
#
loop_
_entity_poly.entity_id
_entity_poly.type
_entity_poly.pdbx_seq_one_letter_code
_entity_poly.pdbx_strand_id
1 'polypeptide(L)'
;METTDKTAPVTHQPDQNTTSLDLMNRMKMHGMAEAFRESLAGTTAQSMTPDSFLSMLLHREWDWRAQAAVTRLTKNAAFRYKAYPEEIDYATNRGLDRNQM
;
A
#
# COMPACT_ATOMS: atom_id res chain seq x y z
N MET A 1 13.83 -34.39 -48.81
CA MET A 1 12.67 -34.77 -47.97
C MET A 1 12.28 -33.52 -47.21
N GLU A 2 11.08 -33.04 -47.45
CA GLU A 2 10.57 -31.79 -46.88
C GLU A 2 10.18 -31.90 -45.41
N THR A 3 10.27 -30.73 -44.79
CA THR A 3 9.83 -30.23 -43.47
C THR A 3 8.75 -30.98 -42.71
N THR A 4 8.88 -31.04 -41.38
CA THR A 4 7.86 -30.51 -40.46
C THR A 4 8.50 -30.01 -39.16
N ASP A 5 8.91 -28.73 -39.14
CA ASP A 5 9.00 -27.98 -37.88
C ASP A 5 7.56 -27.78 -37.38
N LYS A 6 7.10 -28.69 -36.51
CA LYS A 6 5.83 -28.58 -35.80
C LYS A 6 6.09 -28.53 -34.30
N THR A 7 6.91 -27.57 -33.88
CA THR A 7 6.91 -27.14 -32.49
C THR A 7 5.76 -26.16 -32.34
N ALA A 8 4.74 -26.55 -31.57
CA ALA A 8 3.58 -25.73 -31.25
C ALA A 8 3.99 -24.30 -30.84
N PRO A 9 3.14 -23.28 -31.09
CA PRO A 9 3.46 -21.93 -30.62
C PRO A 9 3.70 -22.01 -29.12
N VAL A 10 4.89 -21.57 -28.68
CA VAL A 10 5.19 -21.38 -27.26
C VAL A 10 4.16 -20.39 -26.77
N THR A 11 3.11 -20.89 -26.11
CA THR A 11 2.14 -20.04 -25.43
C THR A 11 2.96 -19.24 -24.44
N HIS A 12 3.19 -17.95 -24.74
CA HIS A 12 3.70 -17.00 -23.77
C HIS A 12 2.66 -16.97 -22.66
N GLN A 13 2.84 -17.83 -21.66
CA GLN A 13 2.11 -17.75 -20.42
C GLN A 13 2.30 -16.30 -19.97
N PRO A 14 1.22 -15.51 -19.79
CA PRO A 14 1.38 -14.16 -19.29
C PRO A 14 2.20 -14.26 -18.02
N ASP A 15 3.24 -13.42 -17.90
CA ASP A 15 4.11 -13.42 -16.73
C ASP A 15 3.21 -13.38 -15.49
N GLN A 16 3.29 -14.43 -14.66
CA GLN A 16 2.39 -14.63 -13.53
C GLN A 16 2.43 -13.43 -12.57
N ASN A 17 3.56 -12.72 -12.54
CA ASN A 17 3.74 -11.49 -11.79
C ASN A 17 2.86 -10.35 -12.32
N THR A 18 2.77 -10.21 -13.66
CA THR A 18 1.94 -9.19 -14.30
C THR A 18 0.44 -9.46 -14.10
N THR A 19 0.04 -10.73 -14.13
CA THR A 19 -1.35 -11.14 -13.84
C THR A 19 -1.70 -10.85 -12.38
N SER A 20 -0.78 -11.16 -11.45
CA SER A 20 -0.95 -10.88 -10.02
C SER A 20 -1.06 -9.38 -9.74
N LEU A 21 -0.20 -8.56 -10.38
CA LEU A 21 -0.25 -7.09 -10.27
C LEU A 21 -1.56 -6.50 -10.81
N ASP A 22 -2.04 -6.97 -11.96
CA ASP A 22 -3.31 -6.51 -12.53
C ASP A 22 -4.49 -6.85 -11.59
N LEU A 23 -4.50 -8.06 -11.03
CA LEU A 23 -5.51 -8.48 -10.06
C LEU A 23 -5.49 -7.62 -8.80
N MET A 24 -4.32 -7.33 -8.23
CA MET A 24 -4.18 -6.45 -7.06
C MET A 24 -4.74 -5.04 -7.36
N ASN A 25 -4.43 -4.49 -8.53
CA ASN A 25 -4.95 -3.19 -8.96
C ASN A 25 -6.47 -3.19 -9.13
N ARG A 26 -7.03 -4.25 -9.73
CA ARG A 26 -8.49 -4.41 -9.90
C ARG A 26 -9.22 -4.54 -8.56
N MET A 27 -8.58 -5.18 -7.58
CA MET A 27 -9.08 -5.28 -6.20
C MET A 27 -8.83 -4.02 -5.36
N LYS A 28 -8.20 -2.98 -5.93
CA LYS A 28 -7.82 -1.73 -5.24
C LYS A 28 -6.86 -1.95 -4.07
N MET A 29 -6.00 -2.96 -4.17
CA MET A 29 -4.95 -3.24 -3.19
C MET A 29 -3.65 -2.54 -3.61
N HIS A 30 -3.68 -1.21 -3.58
CA HIS A 30 -2.62 -0.37 -4.13
C HIS A 30 -1.32 -0.46 -3.33
N GLY A 31 -1.41 -0.52 -1.99
CA GLY A 31 -0.23 -0.65 -1.14
C GLY A 31 0.43 -2.02 -1.31
N MET A 32 -0.38 -3.07 -1.46
CA MET A 32 0.12 -4.41 -1.79
C MET A 32 0.79 -4.45 -3.17
N ALA A 33 0.18 -3.85 -4.20
CA ALA A 33 0.72 -3.85 -5.56
C ALA A 33 2.08 -3.12 -5.64
N GLU A 34 2.23 -2.00 -4.94
CA GLU A 34 3.50 -1.27 -4.89
C GLU A 34 4.59 -2.07 -4.17
N ALA A 35 4.27 -2.65 -3.00
CA ALA A 35 5.21 -3.48 -2.25
C ALA A 35 5.63 -4.74 -3.01
N PHE A 36 4.69 -5.37 -3.73
CA PHE A 36 4.98 -6.52 -4.58
C PHE A 36 5.91 -6.12 -5.74
N ARG A 37 5.67 -4.98 -6.38
CA ARG A 37 6.54 -4.46 -7.45
C ARG A 37 7.95 -4.11 -6.95
N GLU A 38 8.05 -3.51 -5.77
CA GLU A 38 9.33 -3.24 -5.10
C GLU A 38 10.08 -4.54 -4.80
N SER A 39 9.35 -5.57 -4.36
CA SER A 39 9.90 -6.88 -4.05
C SER A 39 10.39 -7.65 -5.28
N LEU A 40 9.81 -7.40 -6.46
CA LEU A 40 10.29 -7.92 -7.75
C LEU A 40 11.54 -7.19 -8.25
N ALA A 41 11.66 -5.89 -7.97
CA ALA A 41 12.82 -5.09 -8.34
C ALA A 41 14.02 -5.30 -7.40
N GLY A 42 13.76 -5.65 -6.14
CA GLY A 42 14.76 -5.92 -5.12
C GLY A 42 15.03 -7.41 -4.86
N THR A 43 15.95 -7.68 -3.93
CA THR A 43 16.24 -9.04 -3.43
C THR A 43 15.37 -9.43 -2.23
N THR A 44 14.53 -8.51 -1.74
CA THR A 44 13.77 -8.64 -0.49
C THR A 44 12.85 -9.87 -0.47
N ALA A 45 12.25 -10.22 -1.62
CA ALA A 45 11.40 -11.41 -1.75
C ALA A 45 12.19 -12.73 -1.59
N GLN A 46 13.47 -12.76 -1.97
CA GLN A 46 14.28 -13.98 -1.99
C GLN A 46 14.77 -14.39 -0.60
N SER A 47 14.85 -13.44 0.33
CA SER A 47 15.30 -13.67 1.71
C SER A 47 14.19 -13.98 2.71
N MET A 48 12.92 -13.76 2.33
CA MET A 48 11.78 -13.93 3.24
C MET A 48 11.08 -15.27 3.04
N THR A 49 10.57 -15.84 4.14
CA THR A 49 9.66 -16.98 4.04
C THR A 49 8.35 -16.54 3.39
N PRO A 50 7.62 -17.42 2.69
CA PRO A 50 6.36 -17.06 2.04
C PRO A 50 5.32 -16.43 2.98
N ASP A 51 5.24 -16.91 4.22
CA ASP A 51 4.36 -16.35 5.25
C ASP A 51 4.75 -14.93 5.65
N SER A 52 6.04 -14.70 5.89
CA SER A 52 6.57 -13.37 6.22
C SER A 52 6.38 -12.38 5.05
N PHE A 53 6.54 -12.86 3.82
CA PHE A 53 6.28 -12.08 2.62
C PHE A 53 4.81 -11.66 2.50
N LEU A 54 3.88 -12.60 2.70
CA LEU A 54 2.46 -12.30 2.69
C LEU A 54 2.08 -11.30 3.81
N SER A 55 2.61 -11.50 5.01
CA SER A 55 2.39 -10.59 6.14
C SER A 55 2.87 -9.17 5.82
N MET A 56 4.07 -9.03 5.24
CA MET A 56 4.61 -7.74 4.80
C MET A 56 3.69 -7.06 3.77
N LEU A 57 3.23 -7.80 2.77
CA LEU A 57 2.32 -7.29 1.74
C LEU A 57 0.99 -6.78 2.33
N LEU A 58 0.41 -7.52 3.27
CA LEU A 58 -0.83 -7.15 3.95
C LEU A 58 -0.65 -5.92 4.85
N HIS A 59 0.46 -5.84 5.59
CA HIS A 59 0.78 -4.68 6.41
C HIS A 59 0.93 -3.42 5.54
N ARG A 60 1.62 -3.52 4.40
CA ARG A 60 1.76 -2.40 3.46
C ARG A 60 0.42 -1.90 2.91
N GLU A 61 -0.50 -2.81 2.63
CA GLU A 61 -1.86 -2.44 2.22
C GLU A 61 -2.63 -1.72 3.34
N TRP A 62 -2.52 -2.21 4.57
CA TRP A 62 -3.14 -1.58 5.73
C TRP A 62 -2.63 -0.15 5.94
N ASP A 63 -1.31 0.04 5.93
CA ASP A 63 -0.68 1.35 6.09
C ASP A 63 -1.09 2.32 4.98
N TRP A 64 -1.16 1.83 3.73
CA TRP A 64 -1.63 2.64 2.60
C TRP A 64 -3.06 3.12 2.81
N ARG A 65 -3.97 2.26 3.28
CA ARG A 65 -5.36 2.63 3.57
C ARG A 65 -5.46 3.61 4.74
N ALA A 66 -4.70 3.40 5.80
CA ALA A 66 -4.66 4.30 6.95
C ALA A 66 -4.19 5.69 6.52
N GLN A 67 -3.11 5.77 5.75
CA GLN A 67 -2.56 7.03 5.24
C GLN A 67 -3.54 7.75 4.29
N ALA A 68 -4.22 7.00 3.41
CA ALA A 68 -5.25 7.55 2.53
C ALA A 68 -6.44 8.13 3.33
N ALA A 69 -6.84 7.45 4.41
CA ALA A 69 -7.90 7.91 5.29
C ALA A 69 -7.51 9.21 6.02
N VAL A 70 -6.31 9.28 6.59
CA VAL A 70 -5.76 10.49 7.22
C VAL A 70 -5.73 11.63 6.22
N THR A 71 -5.14 11.42 5.04
CA THR A 71 -5.02 12.45 3.98
C THR A 71 -6.40 12.99 3.57
N ARG A 72 -7.39 12.11 3.42
CA ARG A 72 -8.77 12.49 3.10
C ARG A 72 -9.40 13.33 4.22
N LEU A 73 -9.25 12.91 5.47
CA LEU A 73 -9.80 13.62 6.63
C LEU A 73 -9.15 14.99 6.80
N THR A 74 -7.83 15.08 6.68
CA THR A 74 -7.09 16.35 6.74
C THR A 74 -7.54 17.30 5.63
N LYS A 75 -7.76 16.80 4.42
CA LYS A 75 -8.29 17.61 3.31
C LYS A 75 -9.71 18.11 3.59
N ASN A 76 -10.59 17.26 4.13
CA ASN A 76 -11.97 17.61 4.44
C ASN A 76 -12.09 18.59 5.61
N ALA A 77 -11.16 18.55 6.57
CA ALA A 77 -11.12 19.48 7.70
C ALA A 77 -10.82 20.94 7.26
N ALA A 78 -10.23 21.12 6.06
CA ALA A 78 -9.98 22.43 5.45
C ALA A 78 -9.24 23.41 6.39
N PHE A 79 -8.21 22.92 7.08
CA PHE A 79 -7.41 23.74 7.98
C PHE A 79 -6.82 24.95 7.25
N ARG A 80 -6.92 26.13 7.88
CA ARG A 80 -6.35 27.38 7.35
C ARG A 80 -4.83 27.31 7.23
N TYR A 81 -4.18 26.57 8.12
CA TYR A 81 -2.74 26.33 8.15
C TYR A 81 -2.47 24.83 8.09
N LYS A 82 -1.25 24.44 7.68
CA LYS A 82 -0.83 23.03 7.75
C LYS A 82 -0.84 22.61 9.21
N ALA A 83 -1.62 21.59 9.54
CA ALA A 83 -1.72 21.05 10.88
C ALA A 83 -0.95 19.72 10.93
N TYR A 84 -0.12 19.54 11.96
CA TYR A 84 0.64 18.32 12.19
C TYR A 84 0.16 17.61 13.48
N PRO A 85 0.27 16.27 13.57
CA PRO A 85 -0.11 15.54 14.78
C PRO A 85 0.64 16.01 16.04
N GLU A 86 1.90 16.40 15.90
CA GLU A 86 2.73 16.97 16.97
C GLU A 86 2.22 18.32 17.51
N GLU A 87 1.33 19.02 16.80
CA GLU A 87 0.72 20.28 17.24
C GLU A 87 -0.58 20.07 18.05
N ILE A 88 -0.99 18.81 18.27
CA ILE A 88 -2.17 18.50 19.08
C ILE A 88 -1.87 18.83 20.55
N ASP A 89 -2.56 19.83 21.09
CA ASP A 89 -2.53 20.14 22.51
C ASP A 89 -3.35 19.09 23.30
N TYR A 90 -2.65 18.23 24.03
CA TYR A 90 -3.25 17.22 24.90
C TYR A 90 -3.56 17.74 26.31
N ALA A 91 -3.27 19.00 26.62
CA ALA A 91 -3.54 19.55 27.94
C ALA A 91 -5.06 19.70 28.17
N THR A 92 -5.57 19.07 29.23
CA THR A 92 -6.95 19.23 29.71
C THR A 92 -7.15 20.57 30.42
N ASN A 93 -6.63 21.68 29.88
CA ASN A 93 -6.91 22.98 30.45
C ASN A 93 -8.31 23.40 29.99
N ARG A 94 -9.29 23.38 30.90
CA ARG A 94 -10.71 23.63 30.57
C ARG A 94 -10.99 25.02 30.01
N GLY A 95 -9.99 25.91 29.90
CA GLY A 95 -10.19 27.32 29.51
C GLY A 95 -11.08 28.08 30.50
N LEU A 96 -11.38 27.49 31.66
CA LEU A 96 -12.23 28.07 32.69
C LEU A 96 -11.33 28.76 33.72
N ASP A 97 -11.53 30.06 33.87
CA ASP A 97 -10.92 30.85 34.93
C ASP A 97 -11.49 30.40 36.28
N ARG A 98 -10.61 30.00 37.21
CA ARG A 98 -11.01 29.63 38.57
C ARG A 98 -11.59 30.80 39.35
N ASN A 99 -11.39 32.04 38.90
CA ASN A 99 -11.90 33.26 39.53
C ASN A 99 -13.35 33.61 39.15
N GLN A 100 -14.08 32.73 38.46
CA GLN A 100 -15.53 32.89 38.22
C GLN A 100 -16.41 32.08 39.20
N MET A 101 -15.86 31.60 40.32
CA MET A 101 -16.65 31.01 41.41
C MET A 101 -16.74 31.93 42.63
#